data_AF-A0AAV5CZK8-F1
#
_entry.id   AF-A0AAV5CZK8-F1
#
_cell.length_a   1.000
_cell.length_b   1.000
_cell.length_c   1.000
_cell.angle_alpha   90.00
_cell.angle_beta   90.00
_cell.angle_gamma   90.00
#
_symmetry.space_group_name_H-M   'P 1'
#
loop_
_entity.id
_entity.type
_entity.pdbx_description
1 polymer ?
#
loop_
_entity_poly.entity_id
_entity_poly.type
_entity_poly.pdbx_seq_one_letter_code
_entity_poly.pdbx_strand_id
1 'polypeptide(L)'
;MKPSFKAQPPSTSFDPVVRIWKSWAPGKCRFFLWLAAHNRCWTADRLAKRNLPHPPLCVLCDQEEETIDHILISCVFARQFWFIFLQRVGLGFLAPQPSDSNFQDWWRWASSLVCASIKKGLNSHIISGAWSLWRHRNDCVFNGAAPRLPSILTMVWSMAGAKGIPP
;
A
#
# COMPACT_ATOMS: atom_id res chain seq x y z
N MET A 1 -34.03 37.56 1.09
CA MET A 1 -33.02 37.44 2.15
C MET A 1 -32.74 35.96 2.40
N LYS A 2 -31.48 35.55 2.16
CA LYS A 2 -30.77 34.28 2.45
C LYS A 2 -31.48 32.93 2.21
N PRO A 3 -31.03 32.12 1.23
CA PRO A 3 -31.40 30.71 1.20
C PRO A 3 -30.75 29.98 2.38
N SER A 4 -31.56 29.28 3.15
CA SER A 4 -31.13 28.37 4.22
C SER A 4 -30.37 27.21 3.60
N PHE A 5 -29.04 27.25 3.70
CA PHE A 5 -28.18 26.11 3.39
C PHE A 5 -28.43 25.06 4.47
N LYS A 6 -29.32 24.10 4.20
CA LYS A 6 -29.38 22.87 5.00
C LYS A 6 -28.06 22.14 4.79
N ALA A 7 -27.22 22.12 5.83
CA ALA A 7 -26.03 21.30 5.85
C ALA A 7 -26.46 19.84 5.59
N GLN A 8 -26.01 19.29 4.46
CA GLN A 8 -26.09 17.86 4.23
C GLN A 8 -25.24 17.17 5.31
N PRO A 9 -25.72 16.08 5.93
CA PRO A 9 -24.89 15.30 6.83
C PRO A 9 -23.64 14.85 6.06
N PRO A 10 -22.44 14.86 6.68
CA PRO A 10 -21.24 14.41 6.00
C PRO A 10 -21.49 12.98 5.53
N SER A 11 -21.39 12.78 4.23
CA SER A 11 -21.33 11.44 3.64
C SER A 11 -20.34 10.64 4.47
N THR A 12 -20.78 9.49 5.01
CA THR A 12 -19.97 8.61 5.84
C THR A 12 -18.60 8.42 5.19
N SER A 13 -17.62 9.18 5.68
CA SER A 13 -16.33 9.27 5.02
C SER A 13 -15.64 7.94 5.25
N PHE A 14 -15.16 7.33 4.16
CA PHE A 14 -14.28 6.18 4.23
C PHE A 14 -12.98 6.58 4.91
N ASP A 15 -12.93 6.49 6.24
CA ASP A 15 -11.78 6.87 7.06
C ASP A 15 -10.68 5.79 6.98
N PRO A 16 -9.50 6.12 6.40
CA PRO A 16 -8.35 5.21 6.36
C PRO A 16 -7.94 4.70 7.75
N VAL A 17 -8.13 5.51 8.80
CA VAL A 17 -7.81 5.16 10.19
C VAL A 17 -8.62 3.95 10.62
N VAL A 18 -9.94 3.97 10.41
CA VAL A 18 -10.82 2.84 10.77
C VAL A 18 -10.40 1.56 10.06
N ARG A 19 -10.04 1.64 8.77
CA ARG A 19 -9.63 0.49 7.95
C ARG A 19 -8.31 -0.12 8.42
N ILE A 20 -7.33 0.74 8.72
CA ILE A 20 -6.00 0.33 9.20
C ILE A 20 -6.12 -0.40 10.52
N TRP A 21 -6.77 0.23 11.50
CA TRP A 21 -6.73 -0.25 12.89
C TRP A 21 -7.66 -1.44 13.15
N LYS A 22 -8.74 -1.61 12.38
CA LYS A 22 -9.64 -2.77 12.46
C LYS A 22 -9.16 -4.01 11.71
N SER A 23 -8.03 -3.96 11.00
CA SER A 23 -7.45 -5.12 10.31
C SER A 23 -6.76 -6.11 11.28
N TRP A 24 -6.44 -7.31 10.79
CA TRP A 24 -5.62 -8.31 11.49
C TRP A 24 -4.10 -8.14 11.27
N ALA A 25 -3.70 -7.09 10.54
CA ALA A 25 -2.30 -6.84 10.21
C ALA A 25 -1.45 -6.59 11.47
N PRO A 26 -0.16 -6.98 11.48
CA PRO A 26 0.75 -6.67 12.58
C PRO A 26 0.82 -5.17 12.91
N GLY A 27 1.10 -4.84 14.17
CA GLY A 27 1.19 -3.44 14.64
C GLY A 27 2.14 -2.58 13.81
N LYS A 28 3.33 -3.10 13.49
CA LYS A 28 4.32 -2.42 12.63
C LYS A 28 3.76 -2.06 11.24
N CYS A 29 2.99 -2.96 10.62
CA CYS A 29 2.43 -2.73 9.29
C CYS A 29 1.32 -1.67 9.34
N ARG A 30 0.47 -1.71 10.37
CA ARG A 30 -0.58 -0.70 10.60
C ARG A 30 0.02 0.68 10.87
N PHE A 31 1.05 0.75 11.70
CA PHE A 31 1.75 1.99 12.02
C PHE A 31 2.41 2.61 10.78
N PHE A 32 3.12 1.80 9.98
CA PHE A 32 3.66 2.24 8.70
C PHE A 32 2.59 2.86 7.81
N LEU A 33 1.46 2.17 7.65
CA LEU A 33 0.44 2.65 6.73
C LEU A 33 -0.25 3.91 7.22
N TRP A 34 -0.37 4.07 8.54
CA TRP A 34 -0.79 5.33 9.13
C TRP A 34 0.19 6.46 8.76
N LEU A 35 1.51 6.23 8.82
CA LEU A 35 2.50 7.20 8.34
C LEU A 35 2.34 7.49 6.83
N ALA A 36 2.14 6.46 6.01
CA ALA A 36 1.95 6.60 4.57
C ALA A 36 0.71 7.47 4.27
N ALA A 37 -0.41 7.22 4.95
CA ALA A 37 -1.65 7.99 4.81
C ALA A 37 -1.49 9.46 5.22
N HIS A 38 -0.58 9.77 6.15
CA HIS A 38 -0.29 11.15 6.56
C HIS A 38 0.85 11.77 5.76
N ASN A 39 1.30 11.11 4.69
CA ASN A 39 2.49 11.47 3.94
C ASN A 39 3.67 11.77 4.89
N ARG A 40 4.04 10.79 5.73
CA ARG A 40 5.12 10.84 6.74
C ARG A 40 6.27 9.85 6.46
N CYS A 41 6.22 9.12 5.34
CA CYS A 41 7.30 8.24 4.88
C CYS A 41 8.43 9.02 4.20
N TRP A 42 9.66 8.49 4.22
CA TRP A 42 10.85 9.10 3.59
C TRP A 42 11.07 8.58 2.16
N THR A 43 10.34 9.15 1.21
CA THR A 43 10.44 8.90 -0.23
C THR A 43 11.36 9.91 -0.90
N ALA A 44 11.86 9.59 -2.10
CA ALA A 44 12.77 10.49 -2.84
C ALA A 44 12.14 11.87 -3.06
N ASP A 45 10.86 11.96 -3.44
CA ASP A 45 10.16 13.25 -3.63
C ASP A 45 10.18 14.14 -2.37
N ARG A 46 10.22 13.53 -1.18
CA ARG A 46 10.23 14.26 0.09
C ARG A 46 11.61 14.65 0.56
N LEU A 47 12.61 13.84 0.22
CA LEU A 47 14.01 14.20 0.37
C LEU A 47 14.32 15.39 -0.55
N ALA A 48 13.85 15.35 -1.80
CA ALA A 48 13.96 16.43 -2.78
C ALA A 48 13.38 17.76 -2.25
N LYS A 49 12.14 17.74 -1.71
CA LYS A 49 11.49 18.91 -1.09
C LYS A 49 12.27 19.53 0.08
N ARG A 50 13.22 18.80 0.66
CA ARG A 50 14.07 19.24 1.78
C ARG A 50 15.53 19.49 1.36
N ASN A 51 15.83 19.46 0.06
CA ASN A 51 17.19 19.57 -0.47
C ASN A 51 18.15 18.51 0.11
N LEU A 52 17.63 17.32 0.44
CA LEU A 52 18.43 16.19 0.90
C LEU A 52 18.83 15.30 -0.30
N PRO A 53 19.99 14.60 -0.23
CA PRO A 53 20.39 13.65 -1.27
C PRO A 53 19.32 12.59 -1.50
N HIS A 54 19.00 12.33 -2.77
CA HIS A 54 17.99 11.37 -3.17
C HIS A 54 18.30 10.81 -4.58
N PRO A 55 17.91 9.55 -4.86
CA PRO A 55 17.93 9.03 -6.23
C PRO A 55 16.94 9.80 -7.11
N PRO A 56 17.27 10.08 -8.39
CA PRO A 56 16.36 10.75 -9.31
C PRO A 56 15.20 9.84 -9.74
N LEU A 57 15.42 8.53 -9.77
CA LEU A 57 14.44 7.53 -10.17
C LEU A 57 14.18 6.53 -9.03
N CYS A 58 13.01 5.90 -9.06
CA CYS A 58 12.61 4.87 -8.12
C CYS A 58 13.56 3.67 -8.19
N VAL A 59 14.14 3.31 -7.04
CA VAL A 59 15.12 2.21 -6.93
C VAL A 59 14.54 0.82 -7.24
N LEU A 60 13.22 0.68 -7.32
CA LEU A 60 12.57 -0.60 -7.64
C LEU A 60 12.39 -0.83 -9.14
N CYS A 61 12.16 0.23 -9.93
CA CYS A 61 11.89 0.11 -11.37
C CYS A 61 12.86 0.86 -12.27
N ASP A 62 13.59 1.84 -11.74
CA ASP A 62 14.52 2.70 -12.48
C ASP A 62 13.88 3.38 -13.70
N GLN A 63 12.61 3.79 -13.59
CA GLN A 63 11.82 4.34 -14.70
C GLN A 63 11.17 5.70 -14.41
N GLU A 64 10.68 5.90 -13.19
CA GLU A 64 9.84 7.05 -12.81
C GLU A 64 10.29 7.61 -11.46
N GLU A 65 9.90 8.84 -11.14
CA GLU A 65 10.16 9.45 -9.85
C GLU A 65 9.48 8.69 -8.69
N GLU A 66 10.16 8.63 -7.55
CA GLU A 66 9.67 7.89 -6.40
C GLU A 66 8.76 8.74 -5.51
N THR A 67 7.48 8.35 -5.47
CA THR A 67 6.49 8.80 -4.49
C THR A 67 5.95 7.62 -3.68
N ILE A 68 5.22 7.89 -2.58
CA ILE A 68 4.62 6.81 -1.79
C ILE A 68 3.59 6.01 -2.62
N ASP A 69 2.78 6.67 -3.43
CA ASP A 69 1.82 6.00 -4.31
C ASP A 69 2.52 5.20 -5.41
N HIS A 70 3.63 5.73 -5.95
CA HIS A 70 4.45 4.98 -6.90
C HIS A 70 4.98 3.69 -6.27
N ILE A 71 5.65 3.75 -5.12
CA ILE A 71 6.18 2.56 -4.44
C ILE A 71 5.06 1.56 -4.13
N LEU A 72 3.89 2.06 -3.71
CA LEU A 72 2.82 1.20 -3.24
C LEU A 72 2.00 0.58 -4.37
N ILE A 73 1.74 1.26 -5.49
CA ILE A 73 0.89 0.70 -6.57
C ILE A 73 1.33 1.04 -7.99
N SER A 74 1.86 2.24 -8.26
CA SER A 74 2.10 2.69 -9.65
C SER A 74 3.44 2.22 -10.23
N CYS A 75 4.35 1.72 -9.40
CA CYS A 75 5.60 1.12 -9.83
C CYS A 75 5.33 -0.19 -10.56
N VAL A 76 6.00 -0.43 -11.69
CA VAL A 76 5.89 -1.70 -12.43
C VAL A 76 6.27 -2.91 -11.56
N PHE A 77 7.28 -2.76 -10.69
CA PHE A 77 7.64 -3.77 -9.70
C PHE A 77 6.51 -4.03 -8.70
N ALA A 78 5.87 -2.96 -8.20
CA ALA A 78 4.74 -3.07 -7.27
C ALA A 78 3.53 -3.73 -7.92
N ARG A 79 3.19 -3.38 -9.17
CA ARG A 79 2.09 -4.04 -9.90
C ARG A 79 2.32 -5.53 -10.08
N GLN A 80 3.53 -5.94 -10.47
CA GLN A 80 3.88 -7.35 -10.58
C GLN A 80 3.78 -8.07 -9.23
N PHE A 81 4.26 -7.43 -8.16
CA PHE A 81 4.11 -7.94 -6.80
C PHE A 81 2.64 -8.16 -6.44
N TRP A 82 1.78 -7.16 -6.63
CA TRP A 82 0.36 -7.26 -6.31
C TRP A 82 -0.38 -8.31 -7.11
N PHE A 83 -0.08 -8.41 -8.41
CA PHE A 83 -0.66 -9.44 -9.27
C PHE A 83 -0.38 -10.84 -8.71
N ILE A 84 0.89 -11.17 -8.45
CA ILE A 84 1.28 -12.48 -7.92
C ILE A 84 0.73 -12.69 -6.50
N PHE A 85 0.84 -11.66 -5.65
CA PHE A 85 0.44 -11.73 -4.25
C PHE A 85 -1.06 -11.96 -4.09
N LEU A 86 -1.90 -11.20 -4.81
CA LEU A 86 -3.36 -11.33 -4.73
C LEU A 86 -3.88 -12.54 -5.50
N GLN A 87 -3.23 -12.95 -6.59
CA GLN A 87 -3.59 -14.16 -7.32
C GLN A 87 -3.51 -15.40 -6.43
N ARG A 88 -2.51 -15.48 -5.53
CA ARG A 88 -2.36 -16.64 -4.62
C ARG A 88 -3.53 -16.83 -3.65
N VAL A 89 -4.22 -15.75 -3.28
CA VAL A 89 -5.40 -15.79 -2.40
C VAL A 89 -6.71 -15.71 -3.18
N GLY A 90 -6.68 -15.96 -4.49
CA GLY A 90 -7.87 -15.96 -5.36
C GLY A 90 -8.44 -14.57 -5.67
N LEU A 91 -7.70 -13.49 -5.39
CA LEU A 91 -8.15 -12.09 -5.54
C LEU A 91 -7.34 -11.32 -6.61
N GLY A 92 -6.73 -12.01 -7.56
CA GLY A 92 -5.86 -11.40 -8.58
C GLY A 92 -6.55 -10.31 -9.43
N PHE A 93 -7.88 -10.38 -9.59
CA PHE A 93 -8.67 -9.36 -10.29
C PHE A 93 -8.68 -7.99 -9.59
N LEU A 94 -8.23 -7.91 -8.33
CA LEU A 94 -8.08 -6.67 -7.57
C LEU A 94 -6.69 -6.02 -7.72
N ALA A 95 -5.77 -6.63 -8.49
CA ALA A 95 -4.43 -6.09 -8.66
C ALA A 95 -4.45 -4.70 -9.32
N PRO A 96 -3.61 -3.74 -8.86
CA PRO A 96 -3.55 -2.42 -9.46
C PRO A 96 -3.21 -2.47 -10.94
N GLN A 97 -3.93 -1.68 -11.72
CA GLN A 97 -3.76 -1.51 -13.15
C GLN A 97 -2.83 -0.32 -13.44
N PRO A 98 -2.28 -0.20 -14.67
CA PRO A 98 -1.41 0.92 -15.03
C PRO A 98 -2.03 2.31 -14.84
N SER A 99 -3.36 2.43 -14.89
CA SER A 99 -4.11 3.67 -14.65
C SER A 99 -4.24 4.04 -13.16
N ASP A 100 -3.97 3.10 -12.25
CA ASP A 100 -4.09 3.34 -10.81
C ASP A 100 -2.87 4.11 -10.30
N SER A 101 -3.11 5.33 -9.81
CA SER A 101 -2.04 6.23 -9.36
C SER A 101 -2.18 6.70 -7.91
N ASN A 102 -3.30 6.38 -7.24
CA ASN A 102 -3.51 6.67 -5.82
C ASN A 102 -3.83 5.40 -5.02
N PHE A 103 -3.01 5.09 -4.02
CA PHE A 103 -3.13 3.88 -3.21
C PHE A 103 -4.43 3.81 -2.41
N GLN A 104 -4.89 4.95 -1.87
CA GLN A 104 -6.11 4.98 -1.06
C GLN A 104 -7.36 4.76 -1.91
N ASP A 105 -7.37 5.30 -3.12
CA ASP A 105 -8.49 5.14 -4.05
C ASP A 105 -8.54 3.73 -4.62
N TRP A 106 -7.41 3.17 -5.06
CA TRP A 106 -7.32 1.75 -5.44
C TRP A 106 -7.79 0.85 -4.29
N TRP A 107 -7.33 1.08 -3.07
CA TRP A 107 -7.73 0.25 -1.93
C TRP A 107 -9.23 0.43 -1.59
N ARG A 108 -9.78 1.64 -1.69
CA ARG A 108 -11.23 1.90 -1.52
C ARG A 108 -12.04 1.08 -2.54
N TRP A 109 -11.65 1.13 -3.80
CA TRP A 109 -12.26 0.35 -4.88
C TRP A 109 -12.14 -1.16 -4.62
N ALA A 110 -10.95 -1.68 -4.33
CA ALA A 110 -10.75 -3.10 -4.05
C ALA A 110 -11.61 -3.57 -2.86
N SER A 111 -11.77 -2.71 -1.86
CA SER A 111 -12.59 -2.97 -0.67
C SER A 111 -14.10 -2.87 -0.92
N SER A 112 -14.56 -2.22 -2.00
CA SER A 112 -15.98 -2.16 -2.37
C SER A 112 -16.42 -3.37 -3.18
N LEU A 113 -15.49 -4.06 -3.83
CA LEU A 113 -15.74 -5.26 -4.63
C LEU A 113 -15.86 -6.56 -3.81
N VAL A 114 -15.62 -6.51 -2.49
CA VAL A 114 -15.70 -7.68 -1.61
C VAL A 114 -16.76 -7.52 -0.53
N CYS A 115 -17.37 -8.63 -0.13
CA CYS A 115 -18.34 -8.65 0.96
C CYS A 115 -17.68 -8.41 2.32
N ALA A 116 -18.50 -8.07 3.33
CA ALA A 116 -18.03 -7.70 4.66
C ALA A 116 -17.18 -8.79 5.35
N SER A 117 -17.46 -10.07 5.11
CA SER A 117 -16.72 -11.19 5.70
C SER A 117 -15.29 -11.28 5.19
N ILE A 118 -15.04 -10.96 3.91
CA ILE A 118 -13.72 -11.00 3.28
C ILE A 118 -12.93 -9.71 3.54
N LYS A 119 -13.63 -8.58 3.68
CA LYS A 119 -13.03 -7.23 3.76
C LYS A 119 -11.92 -7.10 4.80
N LYS A 120 -12.10 -7.71 5.99
CA LYS A 120 -11.09 -7.66 7.06
C LYS A 120 -9.81 -8.42 6.69
N GLY A 121 -9.95 -9.58 6.04
CA GLY A 121 -8.84 -10.36 5.50
C GLY A 121 -8.13 -9.61 4.38
N LEU A 122 -8.86 -9.09 3.41
CA LEU A 122 -8.31 -8.29 2.31
C LEU A 122 -7.52 -7.08 2.82
N ASN A 123 -8.09 -6.30 3.74
CA ASN A 123 -7.39 -5.17 4.35
C ASN A 123 -6.08 -5.61 5.00
N SER A 124 -6.07 -6.76 5.68
CA SER A 124 -4.86 -7.27 6.32
C SER A 124 -3.77 -7.64 5.32
N HIS A 125 -4.16 -8.22 4.17
CA HIS A 125 -3.25 -8.54 3.07
C HIS A 125 -2.70 -7.27 2.42
N ILE A 126 -3.56 -6.29 2.12
CA ILE A 126 -3.15 -5.01 1.53
C ILE A 126 -2.16 -4.27 2.45
N ILE A 127 -2.43 -4.23 3.75
CA ILE A 127 -1.53 -3.59 4.72
C ILE A 127 -0.17 -4.31 4.77
N SER A 128 -0.19 -5.63 4.73
CA SER A 128 1.04 -6.46 4.78
C SER A 128 1.85 -6.36 3.48
N GLY A 129 1.18 -6.33 2.33
CA GLY A 129 1.82 -6.14 1.02
C GLY A 129 2.45 -4.77 0.88
N ALA A 130 1.72 -3.71 1.25
CA ALA A 130 2.24 -2.34 1.26
C ALA A 130 3.46 -2.19 2.18
N TRP A 131 3.41 -2.76 3.39
CA TRP A 131 4.56 -2.79 4.28
C TRP A 131 5.76 -3.53 3.69
N SER A 132 5.53 -4.64 3.00
CA SER A 132 6.61 -5.44 2.42
C SER A 132 7.27 -4.75 1.24
N LEU A 133 6.50 -4.03 0.41
CA LEU A 133 7.03 -3.17 -0.65
C LEU A 133 7.91 -2.07 -0.06
N TRP A 134 7.41 -1.39 0.97
CA TRP A 134 8.16 -0.35 1.67
C TRP A 134 9.45 -0.87 2.30
N ARG A 135 9.38 -2.02 3.00
CA ARG A 135 10.55 -2.64 3.61
C ARG A 135 11.57 -3.05 2.55
N HIS A 136 11.13 -3.71 1.48
CA HIS A 136 12.02 -4.15 0.40
C HIS A 136 12.69 -2.95 -0.29
N ARG A 137 11.95 -1.88 -0.54
CA ARG A 137 12.52 -0.61 -1.02
C ARG A 137 13.60 -0.07 -0.08
N ASN A 138 13.35 -0.05 1.22
CA ASN A 138 14.34 0.42 2.19
C ASN A 138 15.58 -0.48 2.23
N ASP A 139 15.41 -1.79 2.11
CA ASP A 139 16.55 -2.71 1.99
C ASP A 139 17.38 -2.43 0.73
N CYS A 140 16.74 -2.05 -0.40
CA CYS A 140 17.45 -1.64 -1.61
C CYS A 140 18.24 -0.34 -1.40
N VAL A 141 17.65 0.66 -0.72
CA VAL A 141 18.28 1.96 -0.47
C VAL A 141 19.43 1.88 0.53
N PHE A 142 19.23 1.19 1.66
CA PHE A 142 20.16 1.26 2.79
C PHE A 142 21.13 0.06 2.85
N ASN A 143 20.76 -1.08 2.28
CA ASN A 143 21.54 -2.32 2.39
C ASN A 143 22.04 -2.83 1.02
N GLY A 144 21.84 -2.08 -0.07
CA GLY A 144 22.28 -2.47 -1.42
C GLY A 144 21.59 -3.72 -1.96
N ALA A 145 20.43 -4.09 -1.43
CA ALA A 145 19.67 -5.22 -1.95
C ALA A 145 19.18 -4.95 -3.38
N ALA A 146 19.09 -5.99 -4.20
CA ALA A 146 18.50 -5.88 -5.53
C ALA A 146 16.96 -5.99 -5.49
N PRO A 147 16.21 -5.25 -6.34
CA PRO A 147 14.77 -5.40 -6.49
C PRO A 147 14.43 -6.80 -7.02
N ARG A 148 13.85 -7.67 -6.18
CA ARG A 148 13.53 -9.07 -6.51
C ARG A 148 12.18 -9.50 -5.94
N LEU A 149 11.27 -9.92 -6.81
CA LEU A 149 9.93 -10.41 -6.42
C LEU A 149 9.97 -11.62 -5.46
N PRO A 150 10.84 -12.63 -5.63
CA PRO A 150 10.88 -13.77 -4.70
C PRO A 150 11.20 -13.35 -3.26
N SER A 151 12.08 -12.36 -3.07
CA SER A 151 12.50 -11.87 -1.75
C SER A 151 11.33 -11.25 -0.98
N ILE A 152 10.58 -10.36 -1.64
CA ILE A 152 9.43 -9.70 -1.03
C ILE A 152 8.26 -10.67 -0.79
N LEU A 153 7.99 -11.59 -1.72
CA LEU A 153 6.93 -12.58 -1.54
C LEU A 153 7.20 -13.46 -0.32
N THR A 154 8.41 -14.00 -0.18
CA THR A 154 8.81 -14.83 0.97
C THR A 154 8.59 -14.10 2.31
N MET A 155 8.90 -12.81 2.37
CA MET A 155 8.69 -11.96 3.55
C MET A 155 7.21 -11.84 3.94
N VAL A 156 6.32 -11.71 2.95
CA VAL A 156 4.89 -11.61 3.24
C VAL A 156 4.36 -12.93 3.79
N TRP A 157 4.75 -14.05 3.19
CA TRP A 157 4.29 -15.38 3.60
C TRP A 157 4.78 -15.76 5.00
N SER A 158 6.01 -15.36 5.37
CA SER A 158 6.49 -15.58 6.74
C SER A 158 5.68 -14.80 7.78
N MET A 159 5.11 -13.64 7.41
CA MET A 159 4.22 -12.88 8.30
C MET A 159 2.81 -13.47 8.39
N ALA A 160 2.31 -14.08 7.31
CA ALA A 160 1.00 -14.74 7.27
C ALA A 160 1.01 -16.10 7.99
N GLY A 161 2.06 -16.90 7.77
CA GLY A 161 2.22 -18.23 8.38
C GLY A 161 2.36 -18.20 9.90
N ALA A 162 2.85 -17.10 10.48
CA ALA A 162 2.93 -16.90 11.93
C ALA A 162 1.55 -16.79 12.63
N LYS A 163 0.44 -16.69 11.88
CA LYS A 163 -0.91 -16.53 12.43
C LYS A 163 -1.91 -17.62 12.03
N GLY A 164 -1.48 -18.72 11.40
CA GLY A 164 -2.36 -19.85 11.08
C GLY A 164 -3.50 -19.50 10.11
N ILE A 165 -3.31 -18.51 9.23
CA ILE A 165 -4.26 -18.20 8.16
C ILE A 165 -3.92 -19.15 7.00
N PRO A 166 -4.80 -20.09 6.62
CA PRO A 166 -4.51 -21.00 5.51
C PRO A 166 -4.36 -20.21 4.19
N PRO A 167 -3.57 -20.74 3.25
CA PRO A 167 -3.36 -20.13 1.94
C PRO A 167 -4.65 -19.91 1.16
#